data_AF-A0A1Y1KWN3-F1
#
_entry.id   AF-A0A1Y1KWN3-F1
#
_cell.length_a   1.000
_cell.length_b   1.000
_cell.length_c   1.000
_cell.angle_alpha   90.00
_cell.angle_beta   90.00
_cell.angle_gamma   90.00
#
_symmetry.space_group_name_H-M   'P 1'
#
loop_
_entity.id
_entity.type
_entity.pdbx_description
1 polymer ?
#
loop_
_entity_poly.entity_id
_entity_poly.type
_entity_poly.pdbx_seq_one_letter_code
_entity_poly.pdbx_strand_id
1 'polypeptide(L)'
;KAHRGAITARMLANLLGVAGVKHVITVDLHASQMQGFFKCPVDNLHAEPIIAKWIRRNVDNWREAVVVSKNAGGTKRVTSLADALKLNFGMVTTDRRRGTNMTASMIMNHLDGLDRQSALETSARNDMSPPHEDGVAGDARYKSTQ
;
A
#
# COMPACT_ATOMS: atom_id res chain seq x y z
N LYS A 1 11.79 -24.60 3.49
CA LYS A 1 13.20 -24.57 3.95
C LYS A 1 13.22 -23.87 5.32
N ALA A 2 13.56 -24.56 6.41
CA ALA A 2 13.61 -23.93 7.73
C ALA A 2 14.77 -22.94 7.77
N HIS A 3 14.48 -21.68 8.10
CA HIS A 3 15.50 -20.64 8.25
C HIS A 3 16.14 -20.78 9.63
N ARG A 4 17.43 -21.17 9.69
CA ARG A 4 18.21 -21.20 10.93
C ARG A 4 18.76 -19.80 11.21
N GLY A 5 17.95 -18.96 11.86
CA GLY A 5 18.37 -17.65 12.34
C GLY A 5 18.85 -17.73 13.79
N ALA A 6 19.88 -16.96 14.13
CA ALA A 6 20.29 -16.79 15.53
C ALA A 6 19.29 -15.92 16.30
N ILE A 7 19.11 -16.19 17.60
CA ILE A 7 18.30 -15.37 18.50
C ILE A 7 19.22 -14.49 19.35
N THR A 8 19.77 -13.45 18.73
CA THR A 8 20.77 -12.56 19.35
C THR A 8 20.30 -11.93 20.66
N ALA A 9 19.01 -11.60 20.76
CA ALA A 9 18.44 -11.04 21.99
C ALA A 9 18.52 -12.00 23.19
N ARG A 10 18.35 -13.32 22.97
CA ARG A 10 18.51 -14.33 24.04
C ARG A 10 19.97 -14.46 24.46
N MET A 11 20.89 -14.39 23.50
CA MET A 11 22.33 -14.36 23.78
C MET A 11 22.70 -13.16 24.65
N LEU A 12 22.24 -11.96 24.30
CA LEU A 12 22.48 -10.74 25.08
C LEU A 12 21.92 -10.84 26.51
N ALA A 13 20.69 -11.34 26.67
CA ALA A 13 20.10 -11.54 27.99
C ALA A 13 20.92 -12.49 28.87
N ASN A 14 21.48 -13.57 28.28
CA ASN A 14 22.37 -14.48 28.97
C ASN A 14 23.68 -13.80 29.40
N LEU A 15 24.29 -12.99 28.53
CA LEU A 15 25.51 -12.25 28.85
C LEU A 15 25.30 -11.26 30.00
N LEU A 16 24.18 -10.53 29.99
CA LEU A 16 23.81 -9.64 31.11
C LEU A 16 23.61 -10.41 32.42
N GLY A 17 23.04 -11.62 32.34
CA GLY A 17 22.94 -12.52 33.48
C GLY A 17 24.31 -12.95 34.03
N VAL A 18 25.25 -13.31 33.16
CA VAL A 18 26.64 -13.67 33.54
C VAL A 18 27.37 -12.46 34.12
N ALA A 19 27.14 -11.27 33.59
CA ALA A 19 27.69 -10.01 34.11
C ALA A 19 27.12 -9.60 35.48
N GLY A 20 26.13 -10.34 36.01
CA GLY A 20 25.60 -10.14 37.36
C GLY A 20 24.43 -9.17 37.44
N VAL A 21 23.80 -8.78 36.32
CA VAL A 21 22.63 -7.91 36.31
C VAL A 21 21.47 -8.56 37.08
N LYS A 22 20.96 -7.85 38.10
CA LYS A 22 19.89 -8.35 39.00
C LYS A 22 18.50 -7.86 38.65
N HIS A 23 18.39 -6.83 37.81
CA HIS A 23 17.14 -6.23 37.41
C HIS A 23 17.33 -5.48 36.08
N VAL A 24 16.32 -5.51 35.20
CA VAL A 24 16.37 -4.79 33.93
C VAL A 24 15.18 -3.85 33.85
N ILE A 25 15.44 -2.59 33.55
CA ILE A 25 14.41 -1.61 33.20
C ILE A 25 14.62 -1.25 31.73
N THR A 26 13.57 -1.34 30.93
CA THR A 26 13.61 -1.09 29.48
C THR A 26 12.33 -0.37 29.03
N VAL A 27 12.31 0.05 27.77
CA VAL A 27 11.18 0.77 27.16
C VAL A 27 10.83 0.10 25.83
N ASP A 28 9.55 -0.26 25.67
CA ASP A 28 8.96 -0.77 24.43
C ASP A 28 9.77 -1.86 23.72
N LEU A 29 9.97 -2.98 24.41
CA LEU A 29 10.51 -4.20 23.80
C LEU A 29 9.80 -4.52 22.47
N HIS A 30 10.59 -4.86 21.45
CA HIS A 30 10.08 -5.16 20.11
C HIS A 30 9.00 -6.24 20.13
N ALA A 31 9.18 -7.26 20.99
CA ALA A 31 8.20 -8.28 21.29
C ALA A 31 8.17 -8.48 22.81
N SER A 32 6.98 -8.50 23.42
CA SER A 32 6.83 -8.66 24.88
C SER A 32 7.42 -9.97 25.40
N GLN A 33 7.42 -11.02 24.57
CA GLN A 33 8.02 -12.32 24.89
C GLN A 33 9.52 -12.25 25.16
N MET A 34 10.21 -11.19 24.70
CA MET A 34 11.64 -11.00 24.97
C MET A 34 11.94 -10.84 26.46
N GLN A 35 10.96 -10.48 27.30
CA GLN A 35 11.13 -10.45 28.76
C GLN A 35 11.52 -11.83 29.31
N GLY A 36 10.97 -12.91 28.73
CA GLY A 36 11.30 -14.29 29.12
C GLY A 36 12.72 -14.73 28.73
N PHE A 37 13.50 -13.86 28.09
CA PHE A 37 14.93 -14.10 27.84
C PHE A 37 15.79 -13.85 29.06
N PHE A 38 15.35 -12.99 29.96
CA PHE A 38 16.07 -12.63 31.17
C PHE A 38 15.72 -13.59 32.32
N LYS A 39 16.71 -13.88 33.17
CA LYS A 39 16.52 -14.68 34.39
C LYS A 39 16.13 -13.82 35.60
N CYS A 40 16.37 -12.52 35.51
CA CYS A 40 16.00 -11.53 36.52
C CYS A 40 14.67 -10.83 36.14
N PRO A 41 14.02 -10.13 37.09
CA PRO A 41 12.82 -9.36 36.78
C PRO A 41 13.11 -8.25 35.76
N VAL A 42 12.13 -7.99 34.90
CA VAL A 42 12.21 -6.99 33.83
C VAL A 42 11.01 -6.07 33.92
N ASP A 43 11.27 -4.78 34.13
CA ASP A 43 10.28 -3.73 33.98
C ASP A 43 10.33 -3.18 32.55
N ASN A 44 9.36 -3.57 31.73
CA ASN A 44 9.20 -3.03 30.39
C ASN A 44 8.19 -1.88 30.39
N LEU A 45 8.70 -0.65 30.42
CA LEU A 45 7.89 0.56 30.39
C LEU A 45 7.31 0.80 28.99
N HIS A 46 6.16 1.46 28.93
CA HIS A 46 5.45 1.76 27.69
C HIS A 46 5.45 3.26 27.41
N ALA A 47 5.95 3.67 26.24
CA ALA A 47 5.92 5.08 25.83
C ALA A 47 4.55 5.53 25.31
N GLU A 48 3.63 4.59 25.03
CA GLU A 48 2.33 4.86 24.41
C GLU A 48 1.53 6.01 25.07
N PRO A 49 1.40 6.12 26.42
CA PRO A 49 0.67 7.23 27.02
C PRO A 49 1.34 8.59 26.78
N ILE A 50 2.67 8.62 26.74
CA ILE A 50 3.46 9.84 26.47
C ILE A 50 3.27 10.24 25.01
N ILE A 51 3.33 9.28 24.08
CA ILE A 51 3.12 9.50 22.65
C ILE A 51 1.70 10.00 22.40
N ALA A 52 0.68 9.37 22.98
CA ALA A 52 -0.72 9.80 22.85
C ALA A 52 -0.91 11.24 23.36
N LYS A 53 -0.32 11.57 24.52
CA LYS A 53 -0.34 12.94 25.08
C LYS A 53 0.36 13.94 24.17
N TRP A 54 1.48 13.55 23.55
CA TRP A 54 2.20 14.39 22.62
C TRP A 54 1.37 14.65 21.35
N ILE A 55 0.74 13.62 20.78
CA ILE A 55 -0.13 13.75 19.59
C ILE A 55 -1.25 14.76 19.86
N ARG A 56 -1.95 14.63 21.00
CA ARG A 56 -3.05 15.54 21.38
C ARG A 56 -2.65 17.01 21.50
N ARG A 57 -1.36 17.29 21.72
CA ARG A 57 -0.83 18.65 21.97
C ARG A 57 -0.17 19.28 20.77
N ASN A 58 0.37 18.47 19.85
CA ASN A 58 1.26 18.94 18.79
C ASN A 58 0.77 18.60 17.38
N VAL A 59 -0.24 17.74 17.24
CA VAL A 59 -0.82 17.40 15.94
C VAL A 59 -2.15 18.14 15.80
N ASP A 60 -2.19 19.09 14.87
CA ASP A 60 -3.42 19.78 14.50
C ASP A 60 -4.43 18.81 13.92
N ASN A 61 -5.70 19.01 14.25
CA ASN A 61 -6.81 18.16 13.80
C ASN A 61 -6.59 16.65 14.05
N TRP A 62 -5.85 16.28 15.11
CA TRP A 62 -5.55 14.88 15.42
C TRP A 62 -6.80 13.98 15.55
N ARG A 63 -7.96 14.57 15.86
CA ARG A 63 -9.26 13.87 15.94
C ARG A 63 -9.74 13.30 14.59
N GLU A 64 -9.23 13.83 13.48
CA GLU A 64 -9.52 13.37 12.12
C GLU A 64 -8.38 12.49 11.57
N ALA A 65 -7.32 12.27 12.36
CA ALA A 65 -6.18 11.48 11.94
C ALA A 65 -6.48 9.97 11.96
N VAL A 66 -5.68 9.22 11.21
CA VAL A 66 -5.70 7.75 11.18
C VAL A 66 -4.33 7.24 11.60
N VAL A 67 -4.30 6.31 12.55
CA VAL A 67 -3.04 5.67 12.98
C VAL A 67 -2.71 4.54 12.01
N VAL A 68 -1.54 4.56 11.37
CA VAL A 68 -1.22 3.61 10.30
C VAL A 68 -0.05 2.70 10.68
N SER A 69 -0.21 1.39 10.47
CA SER A 69 0.88 0.42 10.57
C SER A 69 1.55 0.19 9.23
N LYS A 70 2.89 0.28 9.19
CA LYS A 70 3.71 -0.01 7.99
C LYS A 70 3.71 -1.49 7.59
N ASN A 71 3.44 -2.40 8.53
CA ASN A 71 3.43 -3.85 8.30
C ASN A 71 2.56 -4.57 9.35
N ALA A 72 2.30 -5.86 9.13
CA ALA A 72 1.46 -6.66 10.02
C ALA A 72 2.05 -6.82 11.44
N GLY A 73 3.37 -6.74 11.60
CA GLY A 73 4.03 -6.84 12.91
C GLY A 73 3.73 -5.66 13.83
N GLY A 74 3.45 -4.48 13.26
CA GLY A 74 3.11 -3.27 14.01
C GLY A 74 1.65 -3.15 14.43
N THR A 75 0.76 -4.04 13.98
CA THR A 75 -0.69 -3.88 14.13
C THR A 75 -1.10 -3.71 15.59
N LYS A 76 -0.58 -4.54 16.51
CA LYS A 76 -0.92 -4.43 17.94
C LYS A 76 -0.59 -3.07 18.54
N ARG A 77 0.54 -2.47 18.15
CA ARG A 77 0.96 -1.15 18.62
C ARG A 77 0.04 -0.05 18.09
N VAL A 78 -0.30 -0.15 16.80
CA VAL A 78 -1.15 0.84 16.13
C VAL A 78 -2.59 0.78 16.64
N THR A 79 -3.14 -0.42 16.86
CA THR A 79 -4.49 -0.58 17.43
C THR A 79 -4.55 -0.03 18.85
N SER A 80 -3.58 -0.35 19.70
CA SER A 80 -3.53 0.16 21.08
C SER A 80 -3.49 1.69 21.12
N LEU A 81 -2.61 2.31 20.31
CA LEU A 81 -2.53 3.76 20.21
C LEU A 81 -3.82 4.39 19.66
N ALA A 82 -4.44 3.77 18.65
CA ALA A 82 -5.71 4.22 18.09
C ALA A 82 -6.85 4.14 19.13
N ASP A 83 -6.91 3.07 19.93
CA ASP A 83 -7.89 2.89 21.00
C ASP A 83 -7.70 3.91 22.13
N ALA A 84 -6.44 4.25 22.45
CA ALA A 84 -6.09 5.28 23.43
C ALA A 84 -6.46 6.69 22.94
N LEU A 85 -6.42 6.93 21.63
CA LEU A 85 -6.80 8.20 21.01
C LEU A 85 -8.27 8.25 20.56
N LYS A 86 -8.99 7.12 20.52
CA LYS A 86 -10.33 7.00 19.91
C LYS A 86 -10.34 7.39 18.43
N LEU A 87 -9.34 6.90 17.69
CA LEU A 87 -9.19 7.12 16.26
C LEU A 87 -9.38 5.82 15.47
N ASN A 88 -9.59 5.96 14.17
CA ASN A 88 -9.49 4.85 13.24
C ASN A 88 -8.01 4.47 13.03
N PHE A 89 -7.78 3.21 12.65
CA PHE A 89 -6.44 2.75 12.27
C PHE A 89 -6.45 2.07 10.91
N GLY A 90 -5.29 2.08 10.25
CA GLY A 90 -5.06 1.42 8.97
C GLY A 90 -3.81 0.55 8.99
N MET A 91 -3.72 -0.38 8.05
CA MET A 91 -2.53 -1.21 7.84
C MET A 91 -2.14 -1.15 6.37
N VAL A 92 -0.86 -0.85 6.12
CA VAL A 92 -0.28 -0.88 4.79
C VAL A 92 0.52 -2.16 4.63
N THR A 93 0.31 -2.87 3.52
CA THR A 93 1.08 -4.07 3.16
C THR A 93 1.65 -3.91 1.76
N THR A 94 2.98 -3.91 1.66
CA THR A 94 3.67 -3.93 0.36
C THR A 94 3.90 -5.36 -0.09
N ASP A 95 3.31 -5.74 -1.21
CA ASP A 95 3.60 -7.02 -1.87
C ASP A 95 4.94 -6.93 -2.61
N ARG A 96 5.97 -7.51 -1.98
CA ARG A 96 7.35 -7.52 -2.50
C ARG A 96 7.50 -8.27 -3.82
N ARG A 97 6.52 -9.08 -4.24
CA ARG A 97 6.54 -9.81 -5.52
C ARG A 97 6.23 -8.92 -6.72
N ARG A 98 5.63 -7.74 -6.50
CA ARG A 98 5.25 -6.82 -7.59
C ARG A 98 6.41 -6.00 -8.16
N GLY A 99 7.54 -5.89 -7.43
CA GLY A 99 8.69 -5.10 -7.89
C GLY A 99 9.45 -5.67 -9.09
N THR A 100 9.33 -6.98 -9.36
CA THR A 100 10.11 -7.66 -10.41
C THR A 100 9.39 -7.74 -11.76
N ASN A 101 8.07 -7.52 -11.79
CA ASN A 101 7.24 -7.81 -12.98
C ASN A 101 6.68 -6.55 -13.69
N MET A 102 6.96 -5.34 -13.17
CA MET A 102 6.40 -4.10 -13.72
C MET A 102 7.04 -3.65 -15.03
N THR A 103 8.24 -4.15 -15.38
CA THR A 103 8.93 -3.78 -16.63
C THR A 103 8.51 -4.60 -17.84
N ALA A 104 8.09 -5.86 -17.66
CA ALA A 104 7.78 -6.74 -18.79
C ALA A 104 6.35 -6.58 -19.34
N SER A 105 5.35 -6.33 -18.47
CA SER A 105 3.94 -6.30 -18.88
C SER A 105 3.48 -4.96 -19.44
N MET A 106 4.11 -3.83 -19.10
CA MET A 106 3.76 -2.52 -19.69
C MET A 106 4.30 -2.34 -21.11
N ILE A 107 5.42 -2.98 -21.46
CA ILE A 107 5.99 -2.89 -22.82
C ILE A 107 5.14 -3.67 -23.82
N MET A 108 4.60 -4.83 -23.41
CA MET A 108 3.84 -5.72 -24.29
C MET A 108 2.47 -5.12 -24.69
N ASN A 109 1.80 -4.42 -23.77
CA ASN A 109 0.52 -3.78 -24.06
C ASN A 109 0.61 -2.58 -25.03
N HIS A 110 1.77 -1.92 -25.14
CA HIS A 110 1.92 -0.78 -26.06
C HIS A 110 2.18 -1.21 -27.51
N LEU A 111 2.78 -2.38 -27.71
CA LEU A 111 3.10 -2.91 -29.04
C LEU A 111 1.86 -3.51 -29.74
N ASP A 112 0.96 -4.15 -28.99
CA ASP A 112 -0.31 -4.69 -29.54
C ASP A 112 -1.28 -3.62 -30.06
N GLY A 113 -1.09 -2.35 -29.66
CA GLY A 113 -1.89 -1.22 -30.14
C GLY A 113 -1.43 -0.66 -31.50
N LEU A 114 -0.18 -0.89 -31.89
CA LEU A 114 0.41 -0.32 -33.11
C LEU A 114 0.15 -1.19 -34.35
N ASP A 115 -0.06 -2.49 -34.18
CA ASP A 115 -0.37 -3.40 -35.30
C ASP A 115 -1.85 -3.36 -35.73
N ARG A 116 -2.74 -2.77 -34.93
CA ARG A 116 -4.18 -2.66 -35.27
C ARG A 116 -4.55 -1.43 -36.07
N GLN A 117 -3.75 -0.36 -36.05
CA GLN A 117 -4.05 0.85 -36.83
C GLN A 117 -3.61 0.74 -38.29
N SER A 118 -2.55 -0.02 -38.61
CA SER A 118 -2.06 -0.19 -39.98
C SER A 118 -2.95 -1.10 -40.84
N ALA A 119 -3.70 -2.02 -40.23
CA ALA A 119 -4.56 -2.97 -40.93
C ALA A 119 -5.91 -2.39 -41.40
N LEU A 120 -6.33 -1.22 -40.88
CA LEU A 120 -7.65 -0.63 -41.17
C LEU A 120 -7.63 0.46 -42.26
N GLU A 121 -6.47 1.00 -42.63
CA GLU A 121 -6.38 2.05 -43.67
C GLU A 121 -6.23 1.50 -45.10
N THR A 122 -5.94 0.21 -45.28
CA THR A 122 -5.66 -0.38 -46.61
C THR A 122 -6.92 -0.92 -47.32
N SER A 123 -8.06 -1.07 -46.63
CA SER A 123 -9.28 -1.66 -47.22
C SER A 123 -10.29 -0.65 -47.80
N ALA A 124 -10.06 0.66 -47.66
CA ALA A 124 -11.05 1.70 -48.00
C ALA A 124 -10.77 2.48 -49.31
N ARG A 125 -9.84 2.03 -50.18
CA ARG A 125 -9.42 2.81 -51.36
C ARG A 125 -9.69 2.20 -52.74
N ASN A 126 -10.39 1.07 -52.84
CA ASN A 126 -10.57 0.42 -54.14
C ASN A 126 -12.02 0.02 -54.44
N ASP A 127 -12.94 0.99 -54.43
CA ASP A 127 -14.14 0.91 -55.26
C ASP A 127 -14.72 2.31 -55.53
N MET A 128 -14.40 2.89 -56.68
CA MET A 128 -15.05 4.09 -57.18
C MET A 128 -15.11 4.00 -58.71
N SER A 129 -16.22 3.46 -59.22
CA SER A 129 -16.61 3.54 -60.63
C SER A 129 -17.60 4.71 -60.84
N PRO A 130 -17.59 5.40 -62.01
CA PRO A 130 -18.23 6.71 -62.20
C PRO A 130 -19.75 6.63 -62.48
N PRO A 131 -20.48 7.77 -62.42
CA PRO A 131 -21.94 7.78 -62.34
C PRO A 131 -22.62 7.69 -63.71
N HIS A 132 -23.77 7.02 -63.76
CA HIS A 132 -24.72 7.10 -64.87
C HIS A 132 -25.89 8.02 -64.49
N GLU A 133 -26.16 9.01 -65.35
CA GLU A 133 -27.31 9.91 -65.31
C GLU A 133 -28.62 9.15 -65.53
N ASP A 134 -29.68 9.54 -64.83
CA ASP A 134 -31.07 9.43 -65.31
C ASP A 134 -31.92 10.54 -64.67
N GLY A 135 -32.74 11.18 -65.50
CA GLY A 135 -33.56 12.33 -65.13
C GLY A 135 -35.01 11.99 -64.76
N VAL A 136 -35.67 13.08 -64.33
CA VAL A 136 -37.12 13.38 -64.43
C VAL A 136 -38.04 13.00 -63.25
N ALA A 137 -38.58 14.08 -62.66
CA ALA A 137 -39.94 14.35 -62.14
C ALA A 137 -40.33 14.11 -60.66
N GLY A 138 -41.01 15.15 -60.12
CA GLY A 138 -42.05 15.07 -59.08
C GLY A 138 -41.64 15.60 -57.71
N ASP A 139 -41.70 16.91 -57.47
CA ASP A 139 -42.83 17.61 -56.80
C ASP A 139 -43.03 17.25 -55.32
N ALA A 140 -42.72 18.18 -54.41
CA ALA A 140 -43.64 18.67 -53.39
C ALA A 140 -42.95 19.72 -52.51
N ARG A 141 -43.57 20.90 -52.49
CA ARG A 141 -43.24 22.08 -51.67
C ARG A 141 -43.60 21.83 -50.21
N TYR A 142 -42.77 22.31 -49.27
CA TYR A 142 -43.29 22.98 -48.07
C TYR A 142 -42.31 24.05 -47.55
N LYS A 143 -42.86 25.25 -47.37
CA LYS A 143 -42.28 26.54 -46.92
C LYS A 143 -41.85 26.45 -45.43
N SER A 144 -40.67 26.91 -45.02
CA SER A 144 -40.23 28.27 -44.65
C SER A 144 -40.90 28.90 -43.40
N THR A 145 -40.03 29.43 -42.49
CA THR A 145 -40.27 30.45 -41.43
C THR A 145 -41.14 30.01 -40.24
N GLN A 146 -40.83 30.28 -38.97
CA GLN A 146 -39.92 31.21 -38.28
C GLN A 146 -39.22 30.49 -37.12
#